data_AF-A0A5R9NYD0-F1
#
_entry.id   AF-A0A5R9NYD0-F1
#
_cell.length_a   1.000
_cell.length_b   1.000
_cell.length_c   1.000
_cell.angle_alpha   90.00
_cell.angle_beta   90.00
_cell.angle_gamma   90.00
#
_symmetry.space_group_name_H-M   'P 1'
#
loop_
_entity.id
_entity.type
_entity.pdbx_description
1 polymer ?
#
loop_
_entity_poly.entity_id
_entity_poly.type
_entity_poly.pdbx_seq_one_letter_code
_entity_poly.pdbx_strand_id
1 'polypeptide(L)'
;MPGHRHLVPAHVVLFGEVAPLYLLLRKTLGSIGRDDLLIVIGTQGGVVRIDDLVWALPCKKVLNNLHDSEHIDHQNYDHYLKMPAAEAASRIVEITTRHLGASQTQNFGIDAKSA
;
A
#
# COMPACT_ATOMS: atom_id res chain seq x y z
N MET A 1 5.57 41.39 -31.73
CA MET A 1 6.43 40.53 -30.89
C MET A 1 5.63 39.30 -30.50
N PRO A 2 6.03 38.07 -30.88
CA PRO A 2 5.26 36.87 -30.54
C PRO A 2 5.32 36.60 -29.04
N GLY A 3 4.18 36.26 -28.44
CA GLY A 3 4.04 36.03 -27.00
C GLY A 3 4.81 34.79 -26.54
N HIS A 4 5.62 34.95 -25.50
CA HIS A 4 6.30 33.85 -24.82
C HIS A 4 5.26 32.93 -24.17
N ARG A 5 5.05 31.72 -24.73
CA ARG A 5 4.34 30.66 -24.03
C ARG A 5 5.24 30.15 -22.90
N HIS A 6 4.86 30.41 -21.66
CA HIS A 6 5.54 29.84 -20.50
C HIS A 6 5.24 28.33 -20.48
N LEU A 7 6.28 27.50 -20.58
CA LEU A 7 6.15 26.06 -20.39
C LEU A 7 5.93 25.81 -18.90
N VAL A 8 4.74 25.34 -18.53
CA VAL A 8 4.48 24.87 -17.17
C VAL A 8 5.15 23.50 -17.03
N PRO A 9 6.13 23.33 -16.14
CA PRO A 9 6.76 22.03 -15.95
C PRO A 9 5.75 21.02 -15.39
N ALA A 10 5.79 19.81 -15.89
CA ALA A 10 4.98 18.72 -15.37
C ALA A 10 5.47 18.36 -13.95
N HIS A 11 4.54 18.11 -13.02
CA HIS A 11 4.85 17.63 -11.68
C HIS A 11 5.16 16.13 -11.68
N VAL A 12 6.19 15.75 -12.43
CA VAL A 12 6.69 14.38 -12.55
C VAL A 12 8.17 14.35 -12.15
N VAL A 13 8.65 13.18 -11.74
CA VAL A 13 10.06 12.94 -11.43
C VAL A 13 10.64 12.11 -12.57
N LEU A 14 11.67 12.63 -13.24
CA LEU A 14 12.40 11.93 -14.29
C LEU A 14 13.56 11.12 -13.71
N PHE A 15 14.13 10.24 -14.54
CA PHE A 15 15.29 9.44 -14.12
C PHE A 15 16.48 10.32 -13.72
N GLY A 16 17.08 10.01 -12.58
CA GLY A 16 18.20 10.79 -12.02
C GLY A 16 17.78 12.00 -11.18
N GLU A 17 16.49 12.34 -11.17
CA GLU A 17 15.97 13.41 -10.31
C GLU A 17 15.69 12.91 -8.90
N VAL A 18 15.78 13.84 -7.94
CA VAL A 18 15.40 13.56 -6.55
C VAL A 18 13.88 13.49 -6.48
N ALA A 19 13.35 12.35 -6.02
CA ALA A 19 11.93 12.20 -5.76
C ALA A 19 11.55 12.83 -4.40
N PRO A 20 10.87 13.98 -4.37
CA PRO A 20 10.65 14.74 -3.12
C PRO A 20 9.76 13.98 -2.11
N LEU A 21 8.87 13.12 -2.59
CA LEU A 21 7.92 12.39 -1.75
C LEU A 21 8.46 11.07 -1.19
N TYR A 22 9.69 10.66 -1.52
CA TYR A 22 10.24 9.42 -0.97
C TYR A 22 10.52 9.52 0.53
N LEU A 23 10.87 10.71 1.03
CA LEU A 23 11.04 10.93 2.46
C LEU A 23 9.70 10.79 3.20
N LEU A 24 8.63 11.34 2.63
CA LEU A 24 7.28 11.17 3.15
C LEU A 24 6.86 9.70 3.13
N LEU A 25 7.07 9.00 2.01
CA LEU A 25 6.79 7.57 1.88
C LEU A 25 7.46 6.78 3.02
N ARG A 26 8.77 6.97 3.21
CA ARG A 26 9.51 6.27 4.28
C ARG A 26 8.97 6.59 5.67
N LYS A 27 8.63 7.86 5.92
CA LYS A 27 8.03 8.28 7.20
C LYS A 27 6.66 7.61 7.43
N THR A 28 5.81 7.57 6.40
CA THR A 28 4.50 6.92 6.46
C THR A 28 4.63 5.41 6.68
N LEU A 29 5.56 4.75 5.98
CA LEU A 29 5.83 3.33 6.23
C LEU A 29 6.36 3.08 7.64
N GLY A 30 7.17 4.00 8.18
CA GLY A 30 7.67 3.92 9.55
C GLY A 30 6.61 4.09 10.64
N SER A 31 5.43 4.62 10.31
CA SER A 31 4.29 4.72 11.26
C SER A 31 3.35 3.53 11.22
N ILE A 32 3.56 2.56 10.30
CA ILE A 32 2.69 1.39 10.16
C ILE A 32 2.82 0.47 11.37
N GLY A 33 1.68 0.16 11.99
CA GLY A 33 1.52 -0.76 13.12
C GLY A 33 0.87 -2.10 12.73
N ARG A 34 0.54 -2.90 13.76
CA ARG A 34 -0.04 -4.25 13.57
C ARG A 34 -1.47 -4.26 13.06
N ASP A 35 -2.22 -3.22 13.40
CA ASP A 35 -3.64 -3.08 13.06
C ASP A 35 -3.85 -2.39 11.69
N ASP A 36 -2.74 -2.04 11.02
CA ASP A 36 -2.76 -1.47 9.68
C ASP A 36 -2.74 -2.57 8.62
N LEU A 37 -3.18 -2.20 7.42
CA LEU A 37 -3.12 -3.03 6.22
C LEU A 37 -2.32 -2.31 5.14
N LEU A 38 -1.26 -2.95 4.66
CA LEU A 38 -0.53 -2.47 3.49
C LEU A 38 -1.00 -3.18 2.23
N ILE A 39 -1.36 -2.40 1.21
CA ILE A 39 -1.79 -2.91 -0.09
C ILE A 39 -0.84 -2.36 -1.16
N VAL A 40 -0.18 -3.25 -1.89
CA VAL A 40 0.72 -2.92 -3.02
C VAL A 40 0.03 -3.38 -4.30
N ILE A 41 -0.25 -2.44 -5.21
CA ILE A 41 -1.05 -2.70 -6.42
C ILE A 41 -0.28 -2.23 -7.66
N GLY A 42 -0.18 -3.07 -8.68
CA GLY A 42 0.17 -2.68 -10.04
C GLY A 42 1.60 -2.12 -10.19
N THR A 43 2.59 -2.77 -9.57
CA THR A 43 3.99 -2.35 -9.63
C THR A 43 4.92 -3.51 -9.89
N GLN A 44 5.98 -3.25 -10.66
CA GLN A 44 7.08 -4.19 -10.88
C GLN A 44 8.22 -4.00 -9.87
N GLY A 45 8.13 -3.08 -8.90
CA GLY A 45 9.13 -2.95 -7.84
C GLY A 45 10.55 -2.52 -8.26
N GLY A 46 10.82 -2.29 -9.55
CA GLY A 46 12.16 -1.97 -10.05
C GLY A 46 12.64 -0.54 -9.76
N VAL A 47 11.72 0.40 -9.55
CA VAL A 47 12.06 1.81 -9.27
C VAL A 47 12.13 2.06 -7.77
N VAL A 48 11.06 1.72 -7.06
CA VAL A 48 11.04 1.64 -5.60
C VAL A 48 11.10 0.16 -5.28
N ARG A 49 12.24 -0.29 -4.72
CA ARG A 49 12.40 -1.65 -4.19
C ARG A 49 11.47 -1.84 -3.00
N ILE A 50 10.20 -2.08 -3.31
CA ILE A 50 9.12 -2.12 -2.33
C ILE A 50 9.32 -3.30 -1.39
N ASP A 51 9.87 -4.40 -1.88
CA ASP A 51 10.12 -5.61 -1.09
C ASP A 51 11.06 -5.34 0.10
N ASP A 52 12.14 -4.59 -0.13
CA ASP A 52 13.06 -4.10 0.92
C ASP A 52 12.34 -3.30 2.01
N LEU A 53 11.27 -2.59 1.65
CA LEU A 53 10.53 -1.72 2.56
C LEU A 53 9.45 -2.47 3.33
N VAL A 54 8.83 -3.49 2.72
CA VAL A 54 7.63 -4.14 3.27
C VAL A 54 7.92 -5.38 4.09
N TRP A 55 9.03 -6.08 3.82
CA TRP A 55 9.41 -7.31 4.53
C TRP A 55 9.30 -7.15 6.05
N ALA A 56 9.88 -6.08 6.60
CA ALA A 56 9.98 -5.86 8.05
C ALA A 56 8.74 -5.20 8.68
N LEU A 57 7.73 -4.80 7.91
CA LEU A 57 6.57 -4.11 8.47
C LEU A 57 5.71 -5.06 9.30
N PRO A 58 5.22 -4.64 10.49
CA PRO A 58 4.50 -5.50 11.41
C PRO A 58 3.01 -5.65 11.08
N CYS A 59 2.60 -5.35 9.84
CA CYS A 59 1.21 -5.28 9.41
C CYS A 59 0.81 -6.44 8.50
N LYS A 60 -0.49 -6.57 8.25
CA LYS A 60 -1.02 -7.44 7.19
C LYS A 60 -0.67 -6.85 5.83
N LYS A 61 -0.30 -7.69 4.86
CA LYS A 61 0.20 -7.26 3.54
C LYS A 61 -0.55 -7.94 2.41
N VAL A 62 -0.96 -7.15 1.42
CA VAL A 62 -1.62 -7.63 0.20
C VAL A 62 -0.83 -7.16 -1.01
N LEU A 63 -0.45 -8.09 -1.87
CA LEU A 63 0.10 -7.81 -3.20
C LEU A 63 -0.98 -8.07 -4.24
N ASN A 64 -1.18 -7.13 -5.16
CA ASN A 64 -1.94 -7.36 -6.37
C ASN A 64 -1.12 -6.94 -7.58
N ASN A 65 -0.80 -7.90 -8.44
CA ASN A 65 -0.16 -7.65 -9.73
C ASN A 65 -0.75 -8.57 -10.79
N LEU A 66 -0.72 -8.13 -12.06
CA LEU A 66 -1.15 -8.97 -13.18
C LEU A 66 -0.17 -10.12 -13.45
N HIS A 67 1.12 -9.87 -13.20
CA HIS A 67 2.22 -10.81 -13.44
C HIS A 67 3.13 -10.87 -12.22
N ASP A 68 3.96 -11.91 -12.15
CA ASP A 68 5.05 -11.94 -11.17
C ASP A 68 6.06 -10.84 -11.51
N SER A 69 6.86 -10.47 -10.52
CA SER A 69 7.95 -9.51 -10.68
C SER A 69 9.23 -10.16 -10.17
N GLU A 70 10.33 -9.99 -10.88
CA GLU A 70 11.65 -10.41 -10.40
C GLU A 70 12.17 -9.58 -9.22
N HIS A 71 11.53 -8.44 -8.93
CA HIS A 71 11.91 -7.52 -7.86
C HIS A 71 11.01 -7.62 -6.62
N ILE A 72 10.03 -8.51 -6.63
CA ILE A 72 9.07 -8.67 -5.53
C ILE A 72 8.89 -10.15 -5.23
N ASP A 73 9.33 -10.58 -4.05
CA ASP A 73 9.01 -11.89 -3.54
C ASP A 73 7.59 -11.88 -2.95
N HIS A 74 6.65 -12.50 -3.68
CA HIS A 74 5.26 -12.60 -3.24
C HIS A 74 5.09 -13.38 -1.93
N GLN A 75 6.09 -14.15 -1.49
CA GLN A 75 6.08 -14.85 -0.21
C GLN A 75 6.16 -13.90 1.00
N ASN A 76 6.60 -12.64 0.79
CA ASN A 76 6.62 -11.61 1.84
C ASN A 76 5.23 -11.01 2.14
N TYR A 77 4.20 -11.47 1.42
CA TYR A 77 2.83 -10.95 1.52
C TYR A 77 1.88 -12.04 2.01
N ASP A 78 0.91 -11.65 2.84
CA ASP A 78 -0.12 -12.57 3.34
C ASP A 78 -1.11 -13.00 2.24
N HIS A 79 -1.33 -12.11 1.27
CA HIS A 79 -2.24 -12.34 0.15
C HIS A 79 -1.56 -11.89 -1.14
N TYR A 80 -1.55 -12.76 -2.14
CA TYR A 80 -1.15 -12.41 -3.50
C TYR A 80 -2.31 -12.63 -4.47
N LEU A 81 -2.82 -11.53 -5.02
CA LEU A 81 -3.90 -11.51 -6.00
C LEU A 81 -3.29 -11.33 -7.39
N LYS A 82 -3.12 -12.43 -8.13
CA LYS A 82 -2.54 -12.41 -9.47
C LYS A 82 -3.60 -12.17 -10.54
N MET A 83 -4.05 -10.93 -10.69
CA MET A 83 -5.15 -10.54 -11.59
C MET A 83 -5.17 -9.02 -11.83
N PRO A 84 -5.95 -8.50 -12.80
CA PRO A 84 -6.11 -7.07 -13.00
C PRO A 84 -6.60 -6.35 -11.73
N ALA A 85 -6.08 -5.15 -11.48
CA ALA A 85 -6.41 -4.37 -10.28
C ALA A 85 -7.90 -4.04 -10.16
N ALA A 86 -8.57 -3.78 -11.29
CA ALA A 86 -10.00 -3.54 -11.32
C ALA A 86 -10.81 -4.74 -10.81
N GLU A 87 -10.38 -5.97 -11.11
CA GLU A 87 -11.04 -7.19 -10.65
C GLU A 87 -10.65 -7.54 -9.21
N ALA A 88 -9.42 -7.22 -8.80
CA ALA A 88 -8.94 -7.45 -7.44
C ALA A 88 -9.63 -6.55 -6.39
N ALA A 89 -10.18 -5.41 -6.81
CA ALA A 89 -10.75 -4.40 -5.91
C ALA A 89 -11.75 -4.98 -4.90
N SER A 90 -12.71 -5.80 -5.34
CA SER A 90 -13.71 -6.40 -4.45
C SER A 90 -13.06 -7.33 -3.42
N ARG A 91 -12.08 -8.13 -3.81
CA ARG A 91 -11.36 -9.03 -2.89
C ARG A 91 -10.51 -8.26 -1.88
N ILE A 92 -9.90 -7.15 -2.31
CA ILE A 92 -9.16 -6.26 -1.42
C ILE A 92 -10.11 -5.65 -0.38
N VAL A 93 -11.32 -5.22 -0.77
CA VAL A 93 -12.33 -4.71 0.17
C VAL A 93 -12.71 -5.78 1.19
N GLU A 94 -12.90 -7.04 0.79
CA GLU A 94 -13.19 -8.14 1.72
C GLU A 94 -12.05 -8.38 2.72
N ILE A 95 -10.79 -8.38 2.25
CA ILE A 95 -9.60 -8.53 3.11
C ILE A 95 -9.52 -7.37 4.10
N THR A 96 -9.69 -6.14 3.62
CA THR A 96 -9.69 -4.93 4.45
C THR A 96 -10.79 -4.96 5.50
N THR A 97 -12.01 -5.32 5.10
CA THR A 97 -13.16 -5.37 6.01
C THR A 97 -12.96 -6.43 7.09
N ARG A 98 -12.41 -7.60 6.74
CA ARG A 98 -12.09 -8.64 7.70
C ARG A 98 -11.01 -8.20 8.69
N HIS A 99 -9.98 -7.53 8.20
CA HIS A 99 -8.87 -7.07 9.04
C HIS A 99 -9.31 -5.97 10.01
N LEU A 100 -9.99 -4.93 9.51
CA LEU A 100 -10.47 -3.81 10.34
C LEU A 100 -11.68 -4.18 11.22
N GLY A 101 -12.53 -5.10 10.76
CA GLY A 101 -13.69 -5.60 11.51
C GLY A 101 -13.29 -6.54 12.65
N ALA A 102 -12.23 -7.33 12.49
CA ALA A 102 -11.68 -8.15 13.58
C ALA A 102 -11.09 -7.30 14.72
N SER A 103 -10.61 -6.08 14.42
CA SER A 103 -10.07 -5.16 15.42
C SER A 103 -11.14 -4.44 16.27
N GLN A 104 -12.43 -4.54 15.91
CA GLN A 104 -13.52 -3.88 16.66
C GLN A 104 -14.24 -4.77 17.69
N THR A 105 -13.92 -6.07 17.79
CA THR A 105 -14.62 -6.97 18.72
C THR A 105 -14.08 -6.95 20.17
N GLN A 106 -13.03 -6.18 20.48
CA GLN A 106 -12.44 -6.15 21.83
C GLN A 106 -12.90 -4.98 22.73
N ASN A 107 -13.90 -4.17 22.34
CA ASN A 107 -14.28 -2.98 23.12
C ASN A 107 -15.77 -2.82 23.46
N PHE A 108 -16.57 -3.88 23.42
CA PHE A 108 -17.87 -3.89 24.08
C PHE A 108 -17.82 -4.75 25.34
N GLY A 109 -17.30 -4.14 26.41
CA GLY A 109 -17.51 -4.62 27.77
C GLY A 109 -19.00 -4.69 28.07
N ILE A 110 -19.41 -5.87 28.52
CA ILE A 110 -20.77 -6.21 28.90
C ILE A 110 -21.06 -5.53 30.24
N ASP A 111 -21.83 -4.44 30.24
CA ASP A 111 -22.54 -4.00 31.45
C ASP A 111 -23.85 -4.79 31.56
N ALA A 112 -23.72 -6.05 31.96
CA ALA A 112 -24.80 -6.77 32.61
C ALA A 112 -24.92 -6.20 34.03
N LYS A 113 -25.84 -5.26 34.24
CA LYS A 113 -26.35 -4.95 35.57
C LYS A 113 -27.78 -5.45 35.69
N SER A 114 -27.89 -6.53 36.46
CA SER A 114 -29.06 -6.94 37.22
C SER A 114 -29.64 -5.77 38.02
N ALA A 115 -30.96 -5.57 37.91
CA ALA A 115 -31.89 -5.27 39.00
C ALA A 115 -33.32 -5.36 38.45
#